data_AF-A0A521E4T7-F1
#
_entry.id   AF-A0A521E4T7-F1
#
_cell.length_a   1.000
_cell.length_b   1.000
_cell.length_c   1.000
_cell.angle_alpha   90.00
_cell.angle_beta   90.00
_cell.angle_gamma   90.00
#
_symmetry.space_group_name_H-M   'P 1'
#
loop_
_entity.id
_entity.type
_entity.pdbx_description
1 polymer ?
#
loop_
_entity_poly.entity_id
_entity_poly.type
_entity_poly.pdbx_seq_one_letter_code
_entity_poly.pdbx_strand_id
1 'polypeptide(L)'
;MNITKYRSDITKDNSCSYFFFSNDEENTENRQNQSRRELKESLSKSFKDIATYWCYVLITDDLRRLVNPAVINKETNEAFNGPETIWLNGIGLIRAFFSTAPVLHSESSGNNIQLVEHYNASSDEYTVVIPALPGPEYNHIAPLNTISEFIGQKFSFIYL
;
A
#
# COMPACT_ATOMS: atom_id res chain seq x y z
N MET A 1 -82.42 32.32 3.86
CA MET A 1 -83.64 31.59 3.44
C MET A 1 -83.29 30.86 2.15
N ASN A 2 -83.34 29.53 2.21
CA ASN A 2 -83.74 28.60 1.14
C ASN A 2 -82.95 28.47 -0.19
N ILE A 3 -82.33 27.26 -0.33
CA ILE A 3 -82.42 26.22 -1.40
C ILE A 3 -82.29 26.66 -2.89
N THR A 4 -81.71 25.94 -3.85
CA THR A 4 -81.40 24.51 -4.06
C THR A 4 -80.44 24.36 -5.26
N LYS A 5 -79.66 23.28 -5.26
CA LYS A 5 -79.14 22.46 -6.39
C LYS A 5 -79.12 23.06 -7.80
N TYR A 6 -77.98 22.89 -8.48
CA TYR A 6 -77.92 22.12 -9.74
C TYR A 6 -76.55 21.49 -9.93
N ARG A 7 -76.55 20.26 -10.44
CA ARG A 7 -75.39 19.49 -10.91
C ARG A 7 -75.22 19.82 -12.39
N SER A 8 -74.01 20.12 -12.85
CA SER A 8 -73.64 20.00 -14.27
C SER A 8 -72.16 19.70 -14.38
N ASP A 9 -71.88 18.61 -15.09
CA ASP A 9 -70.57 18.15 -15.50
C ASP A 9 -69.83 19.16 -16.42
N ILE A 10 -68.58 18.81 -16.73
CA ILE A 10 -67.76 19.19 -17.91
C ILE A 10 -66.57 20.11 -17.59
N THR A 11 -65.46 19.41 -17.33
CA THR A 11 -64.07 19.55 -17.82
C THR A 11 -63.35 20.90 -17.94
N LYS A 12 -62.05 20.79 -17.62
CA LYS A 12 -60.90 21.69 -17.86
C LYS A 12 -60.67 22.77 -16.79
N ASP A 13 -59.76 22.48 -15.85
CA ASP A 13 -58.40 22.98 -16.04
C ASP A 13 -57.39 22.28 -15.11
N ASN A 14 -56.31 21.82 -15.72
CA ASN A 14 -55.18 21.19 -15.05
C ASN A 14 -54.34 22.26 -14.34
N SER A 15 -54.45 22.36 -13.03
CA SER A 15 -53.39 22.94 -12.19
C SER A 15 -52.76 21.83 -11.35
N CYS A 16 -51.95 20.99 -12.02
CA CYS A 16 -51.00 20.14 -11.31
C CYS A 16 -49.93 21.05 -10.70
N SER A 17 -49.93 21.14 -9.37
CA SER A 17 -48.88 21.75 -8.58
C SER A 17 -47.59 20.96 -8.83
N TYR A 18 -46.62 21.57 -9.50
CA TYR A 18 -45.27 21.04 -9.61
C TYR A 18 -44.64 21.05 -8.22
N PHE A 19 -44.54 19.86 -7.60
CA PHE A 19 -43.56 19.63 -6.54
C PHE A 19 -42.18 19.67 -7.18
N PHE A 20 -41.41 20.71 -6.87
CA PHE A 20 -39.97 20.73 -7.13
C PHE A 20 -39.32 19.67 -6.24
N PHE A 21 -38.91 18.55 -6.82
CA PHE A 21 -37.89 17.70 -6.20
C PHE A 21 -36.56 18.43 -6.35
N SER A 22 -36.05 18.96 -5.24
CA SER A 22 -34.73 19.59 -5.16
C SER A 22 -33.63 18.55 -5.43
N ASN A 23 -32.61 19.02 -6.15
CA ASN A 23 -31.39 18.29 -6.53
C ASN A 23 -30.57 17.85 -5.31
N ASP A 24 -30.89 16.69 -4.73
CA ASP A 24 -30.13 16.12 -3.60
C ASP A 24 -29.03 15.12 -4.02
N GLU A 25 -28.95 14.70 -5.29
CA GLU A 25 -28.00 13.65 -5.72
C GLU A 25 -26.55 14.13 -5.83
N GLU A 26 -26.29 15.38 -6.24
CA GLU A 26 -24.94 15.92 -6.45
C GLU A 26 -24.19 16.22 -5.13
N ASN A 27 -24.93 16.37 -4.02
CA ASN A 27 -24.39 16.69 -2.70
C ASN A 27 -23.91 15.42 -1.95
N THR A 28 -24.53 14.27 -2.22
CA THR A 28 -24.14 12.99 -1.60
C THR A 28 -22.81 12.46 -2.10
N GLU A 29 -22.51 12.60 -3.39
CA GLU A 29 -21.27 12.09 -3.99
C GLU A 29 -20.05 12.89 -3.52
N ASN A 30 -20.19 14.21 -3.39
CA ASN A 30 -19.13 15.08 -2.84
C ASN A 30 -18.85 14.80 -1.36
N ARG A 31 -19.89 14.57 -0.54
CA ARG A 31 -19.72 14.19 0.87
C ARG A 31 -19.09 12.81 1.03
N GLN A 32 -19.50 11.84 0.23
CA GLN A 32 -18.89 10.50 0.24
C GLN A 32 -17.42 10.55 -0.20
N ASN A 33 -17.08 11.33 -1.22
CA ASN A 33 -15.71 11.51 -1.67
C ASN A 33 -14.85 12.21 -0.61
N GLN A 34 -15.40 13.20 0.09
CA GLN A 34 -14.72 13.86 1.21
C GLN A 34 -14.50 12.92 2.39
N SER A 35 -15.52 12.18 2.85
CA SER A 35 -15.35 11.21 3.94
C SER A 35 -14.37 10.09 3.57
N ARG A 36 -14.32 9.64 2.30
CA ARG A 36 -13.31 8.66 1.84
C ARG A 36 -11.90 9.23 1.87
N ARG A 37 -11.72 10.51 1.52
CA ARG A 37 -10.41 11.19 1.61
C ARG A 37 -9.97 11.34 3.07
N GLU A 38 -10.86 11.81 3.94
CA GLU A 38 -10.59 11.95 5.37
C GLU A 38 -10.26 10.60 6.02
N LEU A 39 -10.96 9.52 5.64
CA LEU A 39 -10.66 8.18 6.12
C LEU A 39 -9.29 7.71 5.64
N LYS A 40 -8.96 7.91 4.35
CA LYS A 40 -7.65 7.58 3.77
C LYS A 40 -6.52 8.37 4.43
N GLU A 41 -6.73 9.65 4.71
CA GLU A 41 -5.76 10.51 5.37
C GLU A 41 -5.54 10.10 6.82
N SER A 42 -6.61 9.88 7.58
CA SER A 42 -6.55 9.41 8.98
C SER A 42 -5.88 8.03 9.10
N LEU A 43 -6.23 7.13 8.17
CA LEU A 43 -5.57 5.84 8.01
C LEU A 43 -4.07 6.10 7.78
N SER A 44 -3.69 6.79 6.71
CA SER A 44 -2.29 7.07 6.37
C SER A 44 -1.47 7.68 7.52
N LYS A 45 -2.07 8.55 8.33
CA LYS A 45 -1.41 9.21 9.46
C LYS A 45 -1.10 8.23 10.60
N SER A 46 -2.01 7.30 10.90
CA SER A 46 -1.82 6.29 11.94
C SER A 46 -0.75 5.25 11.57
N PHE A 47 -0.47 5.06 10.27
CA PHE A 47 0.53 4.10 9.79
C PHE A 47 1.95 4.67 9.71
N LYS A 48 2.11 6.01 9.66
CA LYS A 48 3.44 6.64 9.67
C LYS A 48 4.27 6.32 10.92
N ASP A 49 3.58 5.99 12.01
CA ASP A 49 4.18 5.67 13.30
C ASP A 49 4.43 4.16 13.49
N ILE A 50 4.08 3.33 12.49
CA ILE A 50 4.32 1.89 12.55
C ILE A 50 5.72 1.60 12.00
N ALA A 51 6.56 1.02 12.86
CA ALA A 51 7.84 0.45 12.48
C ALA A 51 7.67 -1.06 12.19
N THR A 52 8.18 -1.50 11.05
CA THR A 52 8.19 -2.92 10.65
C THR A 52 9.56 -3.30 10.14
N TYR A 53 9.93 -4.58 10.26
CA TYR A 53 11.08 -5.08 9.51
C TYR A 53 10.75 -5.12 8.02
N TRP A 54 11.74 -4.88 7.16
CA TRP A 54 11.55 -4.92 5.71
C TRP A 54 12.13 -6.21 5.15
N CYS A 55 11.43 -6.79 4.19
CA CYS A 55 11.83 -8.02 3.52
C CYS A 55 11.81 -7.79 2.01
N TYR A 56 12.97 -7.70 1.37
CA TYR A 56 13.08 -7.62 -0.08
C TYR A 56 13.19 -9.03 -0.68
N VAL A 57 12.30 -9.37 -1.60
CA VAL A 57 12.19 -10.70 -2.20
C VAL A 57 12.47 -10.63 -3.70
N LEU A 58 13.49 -11.36 -4.17
CA LEU A 58 13.89 -11.38 -5.59
C LEU A 58 13.04 -12.40 -6.38
N ILE A 59 11.94 -11.97 -6.99
CA ILE A 59 11.02 -12.89 -7.68
C ILE A 59 11.43 -13.16 -9.12
N THR A 60 11.90 -12.13 -9.83
CA THR A 60 12.21 -12.26 -11.26
C THR A 60 13.46 -13.13 -11.50
N ASP A 61 13.45 -13.89 -12.59
CA ASP A 61 14.55 -14.84 -12.89
C ASP A 61 15.91 -14.16 -13.04
N ASP A 62 15.93 -12.93 -13.57
CA ASP A 62 17.16 -12.14 -13.71
C ASP A 62 17.74 -11.78 -12.34
N LEU A 63 16.91 -11.31 -11.40
CA LEU A 63 17.34 -11.00 -10.04
C LEU A 63 17.74 -12.26 -9.26
N ARG A 64 17.10 -13.40 -9.55
CA ARG A 64 17.45 -14.69 -8.95
C ARG A 64 18.78 -15.27 -9.44
N ARG A 65 19.33 -14.75 -10.54
CA ARG A 65 20.64 -15.16 -11.08
C ARG A 65 21.80 -14.28 -10.63
N LEU A 66 21.54 -13.18 -9.91
CA LEU A 66 22.58 -12.30 -9.41
C LEU A 66 23.63 -13.06 -8.57
N VAL A 67 24.90 -12.74 -8.78
CA VAL A 67 26.08 -13.30 -8.13
C VAL A 67 26.42 -12.50 -6.88
N ASN A 68 26.34 -13.14 -5.72
CA ASN A 68 26.58 -12.49 -4.42
C ASN A 68 25.83 -11.14 -4.26
N PRO A 69 24.49 -11.14 -4.38
CA PRO A 69 23.69 -9.93 -4.27
C PRO A 69 23.61 -9.44 -2.82
N ALA A 70 23.52 -8.13 -2.64
CA ALA A 70 23.26 -7.51 -1.35
C ALA A 70 22.28 -6.34 -1.50
N VAL A 71 21.50 -6.08 -0.45
CA VAL A 71 20.70 -4.86 -0.32
C VAL A 71 21.41 -3.95 0.66
N ILE A 72 21.73 -2.72 0.25
CA ILE A 72 22.51 -1.78 1.06
C ILE A 72 21.83 -0.42 1.14
N ASN A 73 22.00 0.26 2.26
CA ASN A 73 21.62 1.66 2.42
C ASN A 73 22.77 2.56 1.93
N LYS A 74 22.49 3.46 0.99
CA LYS A 74 23.46 4.39 0.40
C LYS A 74 24.06 5.37 1.40
N GLU A 75 23.30 5.75 2.43
CA GLU A 75 23.72 6.78 3.39
C GLU A 75 24.57 6.18 4.50
N THR A 76 24.17 5.03 5.04
CA THR A 76 24.87 4.38 6.16
C THR A 76 25.88 3.33 5.71
N ASN A 77 25.83 2.92 4.44
CA ASN A 77 26.52 1.76 3.88
C ASN A 77 26.24 0.45 4.62
N GLU A 78 25.16 0.40 5.41
CA GLU A 78 24.76 -0.80 6.11
C GLU A 78 24.07 -1.77 5.16
N ALA A 79 24.50 -3.03 5.21
CA ALA A 79 23.89 -4.11 4.47
C ALA A 79 22.73 -4.73 5.25
N PHE A 80 21.67 -5.09 4.52
CA PHE A 80 20.61 -5.94 5.03
C PHE A 80 21.14 -7.36 5.24
N ASN A 81 20.50 -8.10 6.16
CA ASN A 81 20.80 -9.52 6.37
C ASN A 81 20.36 -10.33 5.16
N GLY A 82 21.15 -11.35 4.79
CA GLY A 82 20.88 -12.25 3.68
C GLY A 82 22.01 -12.29 2.64
N PRO A 83 21.79 -12.91 1.47
CA PRO A 83 20.52 -13.48 1.02
C PRO A 83 20.18 -14.78 1.77
N GLU A 84 18.98 -14.87 2.35
CA GLU A 84 18.45 -16.15 2.83
C GLU A 84 17.43 -16.73 1.85
N THR A 85 17.25 -18.05 1.89
CA THR A 85 16.27 -18.71 1.04
C THR A 85 14.97 -18.92 1.81
N ILE A 86 13.89 -18.29 1.34
CA ILE A 86 12.54 -18.46 1.89
C ILE A 86 11.64 -19.23 0.94
N TRP A 87 10.70 -19.99 1.49
CA TRP A 87 9.62 -20.58 0.71
C TRP A 87 8.45 -19.59 0.59
N LEU A 88 8.13 -19.19 -0.64
CA LEU A 88 6.95 -18.40 -0.94
C LEU A 88 5.90 -19.26 -1.63
N ASN A 89 4.69 -19.30 -1.05
CA ASN A 89 3.59 -20.12 -1.57
C ASN A 89 3.28 -19.76 -3.02
N GLY A 90 3.28 -20.77 -3.90
CA GLY A 90 3.01 -20.61 -5.33
C GLY A 90 4.22 -20.32 -6.21
N ILE A 91 5.35 -19.87 -5.66
CA ILE A 91 6.57 -19.54 -6.42
C ILE A 91 7.76 -20.46 -6.05
N GLY A 92 7.80 -20.96 -4.81
CA GLY A 92 8.83 -21.88 -4.32
C GLY A 92 9.95 -21.18 -3.55
N LEU A 93 11.17 -21.72 -3.64
CA LEU A 93 12.35 -21.19 -2.93
C LEU A 93 12.88 -19.92 -3.60
N ILE A 94 12.89 -18.80 -2.86
CA ILE A 94 13.31 -17.49 -3.35
C ILE A 94 14.36 -16.89 -2.41
N ARG A 95 15.26 -16.06 -2.94
CA ARG A 95 16.23 -15.28 -2.15
C ARG A 95 15.57 -14.02 -1.59
N ALA A 96 15.74 -13.79 -0.30
CA ALA A 96 15.23 -12.63 0.39
C ALA A 96 16.28 -11.96 1.28
N PHE A 97 16.09 -10.66 1.52
CA PHE A 97 16.93 -9.83 2.38
C PHE A 97 16.10 -9.16 3.45
N PHE A 98 16.64 -9.05 4.66
CA PHE A 98 15.92 -8.57 5.84
C PHE A 98 16.62 -7.36 6.43
N SER A 99 15.85 -6.34 6.82
CA SER A 99 16.41 -5.21 7.56
C SER A 99 16.94 -5.69 8.91
N THR A 100 18.05 -5.11 9.36
CA THR A 100 18.67 -5.41 10.66
C THR A 100 17.86 -4.83 11.82
N ALA A 101 17.07 -3.78 11.56
CA ALA A 101 16.22 -3.12 12.53
C ALA A 101 14.82 -2.83 11.94
N PRO A 102 13.79 -2.60 12.78
CA PRO A 102 12.51 -2.09 12.33
C PRO A 102 12.69 -0.71 11.71
N VAL A 103 12.12 -0.49 10.53
CA VAL A 103 12.18 0.80 9.83
C VAL A 103 10.80 1.44 9.88
N LEU A 104 10.75 2.72 10.26
CA LEU A 104 9.53 3.50 10.29
C LEU A 104 8.99 3.68 8.86
N HIS A 105 7.68 3.49 8.69
CA HIS A 105 7.03 3.74 7.40
C HIS A 105 7.12 5.21 6.97
N SER A 106 7.31 6.14 7.90
CA SER A 106 7.54 7.56 7.59
C SER A 106 8.95 7.87 7.06
N GLU A 107 9.94 7.02 7.37
CA GLU A 107 11.33 7.13 6.91
C GLU A 107 11.55 6.42 5.56
N SER A 108 10.46 5.93 4.95
CA SER A 108 10.46 5.02 3.80
C SER A 108 10.84 5.64 2.45
N SER A 109 11.73 6.64 2.41
CA SER A 109 12.31 7.08 1.15
C SER A 109 13.22 5.97 0.60
N GLY A 110 12.61 4.99 -0.09
CA GLY A 110 13.28 3.86 -0.76
C GLY A 110 14.38 4.29 -1.75
N ASN A 111 14.46 5.58 -2.04
CA ASN A 111 15.55 6.23 -2.75
C ASN A 111 16.95 5.95 -2.15
N ASN A 112 17.03 5.63 -0.87
CA ASN A 112 18.31 5.38 -0.18
C ASN A 112 18.70 3.91 -0.11
N ILE A 113 17.81 2.99 -0.48
CA ILE A 113 18.10 1.55 -0.48
C ILE A 113 18.38 1.10 -1.91
N GLN A 114 19.44 0.32 -2.13
CA GLN A 114 19.82 -0.16 -3.45
C GLN A 114 20.12 -1.66 -3.44
N LEU A 115 19.89 -2.31 -4.59
CA LEU A 115 20.30 -3.68 -4.83
C LEU A 115 21.60 -3.67 -5.62
N VAL A 116 22.57 -4.42 -5.11
CA VAL A 116 23.90 -4.53 -5.71
C VAL A 116 24.26 -5.99 -5.96
N GLU A 117 25.24 -6.23 -6.83
CA GLU A 117 25.81 -7.53 -7.16
C GLU A 117 27.33 -7.51 -6.90
N HIS A 118 27.93 -8.68 -6.69
CA HIS A 118 29.34 -8.84 -6.39
C HIS A 118 29.78 -8.13 -5.10
N TYR A 119 28.88 -8.02 -4.12
CA TYR A 119 29.14 -7.25 -2.90
C TYR A 119 30.23 -7.86 -2.02
N ASN A 120 31.29 -7.12 -1.79
CA ASN A 120 32.36 -7.52 -0.87
C ASN A 120 32.45 -6.57 0.33
N ALA A 121 32.02 -7.04 1.50
CA ALA A 121 32.05 -6.25 2.73
C ALA A 121 33.47 -5.84 3.19
N SER A 122 34.52 -6.52 2.72
CA SER A 122 35.91 -6.17 3.08
C SER A 122 36.55 -5.12 2.17
N SER A 123 36.17 -5.09 0.89
CA SER A 123 36.70 -4.12 -0.09
C SER A 123 35.74 -2.99 -0.45
N ASP A 124 34.48 -3.06 0.00
CA ASP A 124 33.39 -2.13 -0.36
C ASP A 124 33.18 -2.03 -1.89
N GLU A 125 33.53 -3.09 -2.61
CA GLU A 125 33.35 -3.20 -4.06
C GLU A 125 32.02 -3.87 -4.37
N TYR A 126 31.27 -3.29 -5.31
CA TYR A 126 30.02 -3.83 -5.80
C TYR A 126 29.60 -3.15 -7.11
N THR A 127 28.68 -3.78 -7.84
CA THR A 127 28.01 -3.21 -9.01
C THR A 127 26.55 -2.94 -8.66
N VAL A 128 26.07 -1.72 -8.94
CA VAL A 128 24.66 -1.36 -8.70
C VAL A 128 23.77 -2.00 -9.77
N VAL A 129 22.76 -2.78 -9.33
CA VAL A 129 21.76 -3.42 -10.19
C VAL A 129 20.47 -2.61 -10.21
N ILE A 130 19.94 -2.28 -9.03
CA ILE A 130 18.77 -1.39 -8.89
C ILE A 130 19.18 -0.23 -7.99
N PRO A 131 19.26 1.01 -8.53
CA PRO A 131 19.77 2.14 -7.79
C PRO A 131 18.80 2.62 -6.71
N ALA A 132 17.50 2.40 -6.82
CA ALA A 132 16.53 2.82 -5.81
C ALA A 132 15.47 1.74 -5.67
N LEU A 133 15.46 1.07 -4.52
CA LEU A 133 14.50 0.03 -4.22
C LEU A 133 13.19 0.65 -3.71
N PRO A 134 12.03 0.06 -4.04
CA PRO A 134 10.77 0.53 -3.51
C PRO A 134 10.73 0.40 -1.98
N GLY A 135 9.99 1.29 -1.34
CA GLY A 135 9.64 1.16 0.08
C GLY A 135 8.51 0.16 0.29
N PRO A 136 8.21 -0.19 1.56
CA PRO A 136 7.10 -1.07 1.90
C PRO A 136 5.75 -0.44 1.53
N GLU A 137 4.87 -1.24 0.92
CA GLU A 137 3.48 -0.86 0.75
C GLU A 137 2.64 -1.28 1.97
N TYR A 138 1.69 -0.44 2.34
CA TYR A 138 0.83 -0.61 3.51
C TYR A 138 -0.03 -1.89 3.48
N ASN A 139 -0.22 -2.50 2.31
CA ASN A 139 -1.06 -3.69 2.14
C ASN A 139 -0.32 -5.02 2.36
N HIS A 140 1.00 -5.03 2.50
CA HIS A 140 1.80 -6.26 2.44
C HIS A 140 2.59 -6.53 3.74
N ILE A 141 1.91 -6.43 4.88
CA ILE A 141 2.49 -6.80 6.18
C ILE A 141 2.07 -8.23 6.54
N ALA A 142 3.02 -9.12 6.74
CA ALA A 142 2.78 -10.50 7.15
C ALA A 142 3.82 -10.99 8.16
N PRO A 143 3.48 -11.96 9.03
CA PRO A 143 4.47 -12.64 9.87
C PRO A 143 5.34 -13.56 9.02
N LEU A 144 6.64 -13.61 9.33
CA LEU A 144 7.55 -14.58 8.74
C LEU A 144 7.70 -15.77 9.68
N ASN A 145 7.22 -16.94 9.24
CA ASN A 145 7.22 -18.16 10.07
C ASN A 145 8.27 -19.18 9.61
N THR A 146 9.00 -18.89 8.53
CA THR A 146 9.87 -19.84 7.85
C THR A 146 11.29 -19.85 8.40
N ILE A 147 11.73 -18.74 9.03
CA ILE A 147 13.08 -18.58 9.59
C ILE A 147 12.94 -18.41 11.10
N SER A 148 13.61 -19.28 11.87
CA SER A 148 13.44 -19.36 13.32
C SER A 148 13.82 -18.08 14.07
N GLU A 149 14.81 -17.35 13.55
CA GLU A 149 15.27 -16.07 14.12
C GLU A 149 14.21 -14.96 14.02
N PHE A 150 13.29 -15.09 13.07
CA PHE A 150 12.30 -14.06 12.74
C PHE A 150 10.87 -14.42 13.17
N ILE A 151 10.69 -15.56 13.86
CA ILE A 151 9.38 -16.00 14.36
C ILE A 151 8.78 -14.93 15.29
N GLY A 152 7.56 -14.51 14.98
CA GLY A 152 6.82 -13.51 15.75
C GLY A 152 7.10 -12.05 15.38
N GLN A 153 8.08 -11.80 14.51
CA GLN A 153 8.33 -10.46 13.96
C GLN A 153 7.39 -10.18 12.77
N LYS A 154 7.03 -8.90 12.60
CA LYS A 154 6.19 -8.44 11.47
C LYS A 154 7.07 -7.85 10.38
N PHE A 155 6.92 -8.39 9.18
CA PHE A 155 7.65 -7.92 8.00
C PHE A 155 6.72 -7.25 7.02
N SER A 156 7.19 -6.15 6.45
CA SER A 156 6.66 -5.62 5.20
C SER A 156 7.40 -6.27 4.04
N PHE A 157 6.67 -7.04 3.23
CA PHE A 157 7.24 -7.73 2.09
C PHE A 157 7.25 -6.82 0.87
N ILE A 158 8.41 -6.74 0.22
CA ILE A 158 8.68 -5.90 -0.94
C ILE A 158 9.19 -6.84 -2.04
N TYR A 159 8.42 -6.92 -3.11
CA TYR A 159 8.58 -7.88 -4.19
C TYR A 159 9.30 -7.21 -5.38
N LEU A 160 10.45 -7.75 -5.77
CA LEU A 160 11.33 -7.23 -6.83
C LEU A 160 11.35 -8.14 -8.07
#